data_AF-A0AAE3EV77-F1
#
_entry.id   AF-A0AAE3EV77-F1
#
_cell.length_a   1.000
_cell.length_b   1.000
_cell.length_c   1.000
_cell.angle_alpha   90.00
_cell.angle_beta   90.00
_cell.angle_gamma   90.00
#
_symmetry.space_group_name_H-M   'P 1'
#
loop_
_entity.id
_entity.type
_entity.pdbx_description
1 polymer ?
#
loop_
_entity_poly.entity_id
_entity_poly.type
_entity_poly.pdbx_seq_one_letter_code
_entity_poly.pdbx_strand_id
1 'polypeptide(L)'
;MDNLFIIKRLDRLEKLMTAHKEVLTFEETCDYMGISRSFLYKLTSSGNIPHSKPNGKLIFFEKAKINAWLLQNEPRSAHEIEADALAHTFIDKDISL
;
A
#
# COMPACT_ATOMS: atom_id res chain seq x y z
N MET A 1 -13.11 -22.02 28.70
CA MET A 1 -11.82 -21.32 28.51
C MET A 1 -11.21 -21.66 27.14
N ASP A 2 -11.42 -22.87 26.63
CA ASP A 2 -10.87 -23.35 25.34
C ASP A 2 -11.38 -22.62 24.10
N ASN A 3 -12.64 -22.18 24.10
CA ASN A 3 -13.21 -21.49 22.94
C ASN A 3 -12.48 -20.15 22.64
N LEU A 4 -12.03 -19.43 23.68
CA LEU A 4 -11.28 -18.19 23.48
C LEU A 4 -9.94 -18.43 22.77
N PHE A 5 -9.28 -19.55 23.08
CA PHE A 5 -8.03 -19.93 22.42
C PHE A 5 -8.28 -20.30 20.96
N ILE A 6 -9.36 -21.04 20.68
CA ILE A 6 -9.76 -21.42 19.33
C ILE A 6 -10.06 -20.17 18.48
N ILE A 7 -10.86 -19.23 18.99
CA ILE A 7 -11.19 -17.98 18.29
C ILE A 7 -9.91 -17.20 17.94
N LYS A 8 -8.99 -17.02 18.91
CA LYS A 8 -7.72 -16.33 18.64
C LYS A 8 -6.87 -17.03 17.57
N ARG A 9 -6.92 -18.35 17.49
CA ARG A 9 -6.21 -19.11 16.45
C ARG A 9 -6.87 -18.95 15.09
N LEU A 10 -8.21 -18.91 15.03
CA LEU A 10 -8.96 -18.65 13.80
C LEU A 10 -8.66 -17.24 13.26
N ASP A 11 -8.71 -16.21 14.11
CA ASP A 11 -8.38 -14.83 13.72
C ASP A 11 -6.97 -14.73 13.14
N ARG A 12 -6.01 -15.46 13.72
CA ARG A 12 -4.63 -15.50 13.22
C ARG A 12 -4.54 -16.18 11.85
N LEU A 13 -5.31 -17.25 11.62
CA LEU A 13 -5.35 -17.95 10.33
C LEU A 13 -5.97 -17.07 9.24
N GLU A 14 -7.09 -16.40 9.53
CA GLU A 14 -7.73 -15.48 8.59
C GLU A 14 -6.77 -14.36 8.18
N LYS A 15 -6.06 -13.75 9.14
CA LYS A 15 -5.05 -12.72 8.85
C LYS A 15 -3.92 -13.22 7.95
N LEU A 16 -3.45 -14.46 8.16
CA LEU A 16 -2.41 -15.05 7.32
C LEU A 16 -2.92 -15.35 5.90
N MET A 17 -4.18 -15.78 5.76
CA MET A 17 -4.78 -15.99 4.43
C MET A 17 -4.91 -14.68 3.65
N THR A 18 -5.33 -13.59 4.29
CA THR A 18 -5.39 -12.26 3.68
C THR A 18 -4.00 -11.75 3.28
N ALA A 19 -2.94 -12.17 3.98
CA ALA A 19 -1.57 -11.82 3.60
C ALA A 19 -1.13 -12.38 2.24
N HIS A 20 -1.75 -13.45 1.76
CA HIS A 20 -1.45 -14.05 0.45
C HIS A 20 -2.36 -13.58 -0.69
N LYS A 21 -3.37 -12.75 -0.41
CA LYS A 21 -4.24 -12.21 -1.45
C LYS A 21 -3.56 -11.08 -2.23
N GLU A 22 -3.67 -11.15 -3.55
CA GLU A 22 -3.26 -10.08 -4.46
C GLU A 22 -4.29 -8.95 -4.54
N VAL A 23 -5.57 -9.28 -4.36
CA VAL A 23 -6.68 -8.32 -4.41
C VAL A 23 -7.43 -8.35 -3.09
N LEU A 24 -7.60 -7.16 -2.51
CA LEU A 24 -8.28 -6.93 -1.24
C LEU A 24 -9.64 -6.26 -1.51
N THR A 25 -10.63 -6.65 -0.71
CA THR A 25 -11.89 -5.92 -0.54
C THR A 25 -11.68 -4.66 0.29
N PHE A 26 -12.71 -3.82 0.41
CA PHE A 26 -12.66 -2.60 1.21
C PHE A 26 -12.36 -2.89 2.70
N GLU A 27 -13.01 -3.90 3.27
CA GLU A 27 -12.86 -4.32 4.66
C GLU A 27 -11.46 -4.89 4.91
N GLU A 28 -10.99 -5.78 4.04
CA GLU A 28 -9.62 -6.31 4.12
C GLU A 28 -8.57 -5.21 3.98
N THR A 29 -8.83 -4.18 3.19
CA THR A 29 -7.94 -3.03 3.04
C THR A 29 -7.91 -2.17 4.30
N CYS A 30 -9.06 -1.98 4.97
CA CYS A 30 -9.10 -1.31 6.27
C CYS A 30 -8.25 -2.06 7.30
N ASP A 31 -8.41 -3.39 7.37
CA ASP A 31 -7.67 -4.25 8.29
C ASP A 31 -6.17 -4.29 7.97
N TYR A 32 -5.84 -4.36 6.67
CA TYR A 32 -4.46 -4.41 6.18
C TYR A 32 -3.70 -3.11 6.49
N MET A 33 -4.32 -1.95 6.23
CA MET A 33 -3.71 -0.64 6.46
C MET A 33 -3.84 -0.16 7.91
N GLY A 34 -4.67 -0.83 8.72
CA GLY A 34 -4.96 -0.42 10.10
C GLY A 34 -5.73 0.90 10.20
N ILE A 35 -6.62 1.18 9.24
CA ILE A 35 -7.37 2.45 9.17
C ILE A 35 -8.88 2.25 9.31
N SER A 36 -9.58 3.32 9.71
CA SER A 36 -11.04 3.28 9.82
C SER A 36 -11.72 3.27 8.45
N ARG A 37 -12.91 2.64 8.38
CA ARG A 37 -13.76 2.65 7.18
C ARG A 37 -14.06 4.05 6.68
N SER A 38 -14.37 4.99 7.58
CA SER A 38 -14.64 6.39 7.20
C SER A 38 -13.43 7.05 6.55
N PHE A 39 -12.22 6.71 6.99
CA PHE A 39 -10.99 7.23 6.39
C PHE A 39 -10.75 6.63 5.00
N LEU A 40 -10.89 5.31 4.83
CA LEU A 40 -10.75 4.67 3.53
C LEU A 40 -11.84 5.13 2.54
N TYR A 41 -13.07 5.38 3.02
CA TYR A 41 -14.13 6.00 2.20
C TYR A 41 -13.73 7.38 1.71
N LYS A 42 -13.16 8.22 2.58
CA LYS A 42 -12.67 9.55 2.19
C LYS A 42 -11.57 9.46 1.13
N LEU A 43 -10.61 8.53 1.30
CA LEU A 43 -9.54 8.33 0.33
C LEU A 43 -10.06 7.84 -1.03
N THR A 44 -11.01 6.90 -1.03
CA THR A 44 -11.59 6.36 -2.27
C THR A 44 -12.52 7.34 -2.98
N SER A 45 -13.29 8.15 -2.24
CA SER A 45 -14.19 9.15 -2.83
C SER A 45 -13.43 10.35 -3.40
N SER A 46 -12.29 10.72 -2.79
CA SER A 46 -11.38 11.76 -3.32
C SER A 46 -10.45 11.27 -4.43
N GLY A 47 -10.39 9.95 -4.68
CA GLY A 47 -9.49 9.37 -5.69
C GLY A 47 -8.02 9.34 -5.26
N ASN A 48 -7.73 9.59 -3.98
CA ASN A 48 -6.37 9.70 -3.45
C ASN A 48 -5.67 8.35 -3.25
N ILE A 49 -6.41 7.25 -3.23
CA ILE A 49 -5.87 5.89 -3.10
C ILE A 49 -6.18 5.07 -4.37
N PRO A 50 -5.22 4.30 -4.91
CA PRO A 50 -5.45 3.45 -6.07
C PRO A 50 -6.50 2.37 -5.77
N HIS A 51 -7.57 2.34 -6.55
CA HIS A 51 -8.68 1.40 -6.38
C HIS A 51 -9.39 1.10 -7.70
N SER A 52 -10.16 0.01 -7.74
CA SER A 52 -10.98 -0.38 -8.88
C SER A 52 -12.45 -0.54 -8.49
N LYS A 53 -13.37 -0.18 -9.41
CA LYS A 53 -14.82 -0.29 -9.25
C LYS A 53 -15.46 -0.97 -10.48
N PRO A 54 -15.18 -2.26 -10.74
CA PRO A 54 -15.54 -2.92 -12.00
C PRO A 54 -17.04 -2.90 -12.29
N ASN A 55 -17.89 -2.98 -11.26
CA ASN A 55 -19.35 -2.99 -11.37
C ASN A 55 -20.01 -1.78 -10.66
N GLY A 56 -19.24 -0.73 -10.35
CA GLY A 56 -19.72 0.49 -9.67
C GLY A 56 -20.12 0.34 -8.18
N LYS A 57 -20.51 -0.85 -7.73
CA LYS A 57 -20.98 -1.09 -6.34
C LYS A 57 -19.87 -1.52 -5.37
N LEU A 58 -18.93 -2.33 -5.83
CA LEU A 58 -17.85 -2.88 -5.01
C LEU A 58 -16.53 -2.17 -5.33
N ILE A 59 -15.71 -2.00 -4.29
CA ILE A 59 -14.37 -1.41 -4.39
C ILE A 59 -13.35 -2.49 -4.08
N PHE A 60 -12.36 -2.63 -4.97
CA PHE A 60 -11.25 -3.54 -4.82
C PHE A 60 -9.91 -2.82 -4.91
N PHE A 61 -8.91 -3.40 -4.27
CA PHE A 61 -7.57 -2.84 -4.15
C PHE A 61 -6.55 -3.90 -4.52
N GLU A 62 -5.64 -3.56 -5.44
CA GLU A 62 -4.49 -4.41 -5.74
C GLU A 62 -3.42 -4.17 -4.68
N LYS A 63 -3.03 -5.22 -3.97
CA LYS A 63 -2.14 -5.12 -2.80
C LYS A 63 -0.80 -4.49 -3.15
N ALA A 64 -0.23 -4.82 -4.30
CA ALA A 64 1.02 -4.23 -4.77
C ALA A 64 0.93 -2.70 -4.94
N LYS A 65 -0.18 -2.19 -5.50
CA LYS A 65 -0.41 -0.75 -5.66
C LYS A 65 -0.62 -0.04 -4.32
N ILE A 66 -1.29 -0.70 -3.37
CA ILE A 66 -1.43 -0.17 -2.02
C ILE A 66 -0.07 -0.08 -1.31
N ASN A 67 0.78 -1.09 -1.45
CA ASN A 67 2.13 -1.06 -0.87
C ASN A 67 2.97 0.08 -1.47
N ALA A 68 2.95 0.24 -2.79
CA ALA A 68 3.63 1.35 -3.45
C ALA A 68 3.10 2.72 -2.99
N TRP A 69 1.78 2.84 -2.84
CA TRP A 69 1.15 4.06 -2.34
C TRP A 69 1.53 4.38 -0.89
N LEU A 70 1.58 3.36 -0.02
CA LEU A 70 2.00 3.52 1.38
C LEU A 70 3.46 3.99 1.50
N LEU A 71 4.32 3.60 0.56
CA LEU A 71 5.75 3.92 0.54
C LEU A 71 6.11 5.13 -0.33
N GLN A 72 5.13 5.79 -0.94
CA GLN A 72 5.36 6.83 -1.96
C GLN A 72 6.21 8.02 -1.48
N ASN A 73 6.15 8.36 -0.19
CA ASN A 73 6.91 9.46 0.41
C ASN A 73 8.00 8.97 1.37
N GLU A 74 8.59 7.81 1.08
CA GLU A 74 9.73 7.33 1.85
C GLU A 74 10.85 8.40 1.81
N PRO A 75 11.33 8.87 2.97
CA PRO A 75 12.37 9.88 3.01
C PRO A 75 13.62 9.29 2.35
N ARG A 76 14.06 9.90 1.23
CA ARG A 76 15.29 9.51 0.55
C ARG A 76 16.45 9.48 1.53
N SER A 77 17.21 8.40 1.51
CA SER A 77 18.44 8.31 2.27
C SER A 77 19.45 9.35 1.77
N ALA A 78 20.34 9.81 2.64
CA ALA A 78 21.41 10.75 2.24
C ALA A 78 22.25 10.21 1.07
N HIS A 79 22.43 8.88 1.02
CA HIS A 79 23.15 8.19 -0.05
C HIS A 79 22.42 8.25 -1.40
N GLU A 80 21.09 8.14 -1.43
CA GLU A 80 20.31 8.28 -2.68
C GLU A 80 20.32 9.71 -3.19
N ILE A 81 20.32 10.69 -2.29
CA ILE A 81 20.43 12.11 -2.65
C ILE A 81 21.80 12.41 -3.26
N GLU A 82 22.88 11.86 -2.70
CA GLU A 82 24.23 11.99 -3.24
C GLU A 82 24.39 11.29 -4.60
N ALA A 83 23.80 10.12 -4.78
CA ALA A 83 23.83 9.37 -6.04
C ALA A 83 23.10 10.11 -7.18
N ASP A 84 21.93 10.69 -6.92
CA ASP A 84 21.21 11.53 -7.90
C ASP A 84 22.00 12.79 -8.26
N ALA A 85 22.61 13.46 -7.27
CA ALA A 85 23.42 14.66 -7.50
C ALA A 85 24.65 14.35 -8.38
N LEU A 86 25.30 13.21 -8.14
CA LEU A 86 26.39 12.71 -8.96
C LEU A 86 25.90 12.43 -10.39
N ALA A 87 24.80 11.70 -10.58
CA ALA A 87 24.25 11.37 -11.90
C ALA A 87 23.94 12.62 -12.75
N HIS A 88 23.39 13.68 -12.14
CA HIS A 88 23.14 14.94 -12.83
C HIS A 88 24.42 15.68 -13.26
N THR A 89 25.52 15.54 -12.52
CA THR A 89 26.79 16.19 -12.85
C THR A 89 27.51 15.52 -14.03
N PHE A 90 27.26 14.24 -14.28
CA PHE A 90 27.87 13.51 -15.40
C PHE A 90 27.22 13.82 -16.75
N ILE A 91 25.91 14.12 -16.78
CA ILE A 91 25.21 14.46 -18.03
C ILE A 91 25.66 15.83 -18.57
N ASP A 92 25.93 16.81 -17.71
CA ASP A 92 26.38 18.14 -18.15
C ASP A 92 27.81 18.15 -18.72
N LYS A 93 28.64 17.16 -18.37
CA LYS A 93 30.04 17.07 -18.85
C LYS A 93 30.20 16.42 -20.23
N ASP A 94 29.25 15.60 -20.66
CA ASP A 94 29.29 14.90 -21.96
C ASP A 94 28.66 15.72 -23.11
N ILE A 95 27.98 16.83 -22.83
CA ILE A 95 27.38 17.70 -23.87
C ILE A 95 28.32 18.87 -24.28
N SER A 96 29.55 18.93 -23.74
CA SER A 96 30.52 20.00 -24.02
C SER A 96 31.81 19.55 -24.74
N LEU A 97 31.78 18.48 -25.53
CA LEU A 97 32.89 18.07 -26.41
C LEU A 97 32.48 18.07 -27.89
#